data_AF-A0A3N4H1M3-F1
#
_entry.id   AF-A0A3N4H1M3-F1
#
_cell.length_a   1.000
_cell.length_b   1.000
_cell.length_c   1.000
_cell.angle_alpha   90.00
_cell.angle_beta   90.00
_cell.angle_gamma   90.00
#
_symmetry.space_group_name_H-M   'P 1'
#
loop_
_entity.id
_entity.type
_entity.pdbx_description
1 polymer ?
#
loop_
_entity_poly.entity_id
_entity_poly.type
_entity_poly.pdbx_seq_one_letter_code
_entity_poly.pdbx_strand_id
1 'polypeptide(L)' 'MNKGIFITLIGFIAFACTSAKKENLVTEDALLNAASNATEWLTYGSNYSETRFSKLNQINDQNIKE' A
#
# COMPACT_ATOMS: atom_id res chain seq x y z
N MET A 1 -13.61 -32.91 32.13
CA MET A 1 -13.37 -32.78 30.68
C MET A 1 -14.37 -31.74 30.14
N ASN A 2 -13.97 -30.48 30.09
CA ASN A 2 -14.90 -29.34 29.95
C ASN A 2 -15.18 -29.07 28.46
N LYS A 3 -16.34 -29.54 27.97
CA LYS A 3 -16.77 -29.46 26.56
C LYS A 3 -16.88 -28.02 26.02
N GLY A 4 -16.79 -27.01 26.90
CA GLY A 4 -16.81 -25.58 26.54
C GLY A 4 -15.49 -25.01 26.00
N ILE A 5 -14.35 -25.70 26.17
CA ILE A 5 -13.05 -25.21 25.66
C ILE A 5 -12.88 -25.46 24.15
N PHE A 6 -13.52 -26.49 23.60
CA PHE A 6 -13.36 -26.87 22.19
C PHE A 6 -14.16 -25.97 21.24
N ILE A 7 -15.24 -25.35 21.71
CA ILE A 7 -16.10 -24.48 20.89
C ILE A 7 -15.49 -23.08 20.74
N THR A 8 -14.72 -22.62 21.74
CA THR A 8 -14.07 -21.29 21.71
C THR A 8 -12.85 -21.25 20.79
N LEU A 9 -12.23 -22.39 20.48
CA LEU A 9 -11.03 -22.44 19.61
C LEU A 9 -11.38 -22.36 18.11
N ILE A 10 -12.59 -22.78 17.72
CA ILE A 10 -13.04 -22.76 16.31
C ILE A 10 -13.56 -21.38 15.89
N GLY A 11 -13.97 -20.53 16.85
CA GLY A 11 -14.43 -19.17 16.58
C GLY A 11 -13.33 -18.16 16.21
N PHE A 12 -12.06 -18.46 16.50
CA PHE A 12 -10.96 -17.51 16.31
C PHE A 12 -10.28 -17.60 14.92
N ILE A 13 -10.53 -18.68 14.16
CA ILE A 13 -9.88 -18.91 12.85
C ILE A 13 -10.62 -18.24 11.68
N ALA A 14 -11.88 -17.81 11.87
CA ALA A 14 -12.68 -17.23 10.79
C ALA A 14 -12.41 -15.74 10.49
N PHE A 15 -11.53 -15.07 11.25
CA PHE A 15 -11.11 -13.69 10.95
C PHE A 15 -9.88 -13.64 10.02
N ALA A 16 -9.46 -14.79 9.48
CA ALA A 16 -8.33 -14.87 8.56
C ALA A 16 -8.71 -14.33 7.17
N CYS A 17 -8.45 -13.03 7.01
CA CYS A 17 -7.91 -12.40 5.82
C CYS A 17 -8.78 -12.43 4.55
N THR A 18 -9.77 -11.52 4.48
CA THR A 18 -10.17 -10.95 3.19
C THR A 18 -9.33 -9.71 2.93
N SER A 19 -8.10 -9.91 2.44
CA SER A 19 -7.35 -8.82 1.79
C SER A 19 -7.80 -8.76 0.34
N ALA A 20 -8.82 -7.95 0.05
CA ALA A 20 -9.16 -7.63 -1.33
C ALA A 20 -7.93 -6.97 -1.96
N LYS A 21 -7.31 -7.61 -2.96
CA LYS A 21 -6.25 -6.98 -3.73
C LYS A 21 -6.88 -5.80 -4.47
N LYS A 22 -6.58 -4.57 -4.04
CA LYS A 22 -6.88 -3.38 -4.83
C LYS A 22 -6.13 -3.54 -6.15
N GLU A 23 -6.86 -3.68 -7.25
CA GLU A 23 -6.21 -3.59 -8.55
C GLU A 23 -5.60 -2.20 -8.68
N ASN A 24 -4.30 -2.15 -8.99
CA ASN A 24 -3.59 -0.90 -9.28
C ASN A 24 -3.97 -0.46 -10.70
N LEU A 25 -5.23 -0.06 -10.86
CA LEU A 25 -5.76 0.47 -12.11
C LEU A 25 -5.21 1.87 -12.32
N VAL A 26 -4.49 2.05 -13.43
CA VAL A 26 -4.05 3.36 -13.88
C VAL A 26 -5.20 4.03 -14.63
N THR A 27 -6.00 4.80 -13.90
CA THR A 27 -7.11 5.58 -14.46
C THR A 27 -6.65 6.98 -14.83
N GLU A 28 -7.45 7.69 -15.65
CA GLU A 28 -7.18 9.09 -15.97
C GLU A 28 -7.10 9.97 -14.72
N ASP A 29 -8.02 9.79 -13.77
CA ASP A 29 -8.00 10.50 -12.49
C ASP A 29 -6.73 10.19 -11.68
N ALA A 30 -6.26 8.94 -11.67
CA ALA A 30 -5.01 8.56 -11.02
C ALA A 30 -3.80 9.25 -11.67
N LEU A 31 -3.80 9.38 -13.00
CA LEU A 31 -2.74 10.09 -13.74
C LEU A 31 -2.76 11.60 -13.45
N LEU A 32 -3.94 12.22 -13.44
CA LEU A 32 -4.12 13.64 -13.11
C LEU A 32 -3.65 13.95 -11.68
N ASN A 33 -3.90 13.01 -10.76
CA ASN A 33 -3.52 13.12 -9.36
C ASN A 33 -2.19 12.41 -9.03
N ALA A 34 -1.36 12.07 -10.01
CA ALA A 34 -0.13 11.30 -9.79
C ALA A 34 0.82 11.96 -8.75
N ALA A 35 0.86 13.30 -8.68
CA ALA A 35 1.67 14.04 -7.70
C ALA A 35 1.16 13.91 -6.24
N SER A 36 -0.08 13.44 -6.03
CA SER A 36 -0.68 13.28 -4.70
C SER A 36 -0.27 11.96 -4.02
N ASN A 37 -0.02 10.90 -4.81
CA ASN A 37 0.39 9.60 -4.29
C ASN A 37 1.92 9.46 -4.37
N ALA A 38 2.59 9.60 -3.22
CA ALA A 38 4.05 9.53 -3.15
C ALA A 38 4.63 8.15 -3.49
N THR A 39 3.83 7.09 -3.38
CA THR A 39 4.30 5.70 -3.47
C THR A 39 4.37 5.19 -4.92
N GLU A 40 3.66 5.84 -5.85
CA GLU A 40 3.48 5.36 -7.21
C GLU A 40 4.23 6.23 -8.23
N TRP A 41 4.72 5.60 -9.31
CA TRP A 41 5.34 6.29 -10.45
C TRP A 41 4.54 5.99 -11.72
N LEU A 42 3.49 6.77 -11.96
CA LEU A 42 2.47 6.47 -12.98
C LEU A 42 2.77 7.07 -14.36
N THR A 43 3.66 8.06 -14.44
CA THR A 43 4.06 8.74 -15.69
C THR A 43 5.58 8.82 -15.78
N TYR A 44 6.15 9.09 -16.95
CA TYR A 44 7.60 9.08 -17.14
C TYR A 44 8.34 10.06 -16.20
N GLY A 45 7.84 11.27 -16.01
CA GLY A 45 8.43 12.28 -15.12
C GLY A 45 7.76 12.41 -13.76
N SER A 46 7.22 11.32 -13.20
CA SER A 46 6.46 11.26 -11.94
C SER A 46 5.05 11.87 -12.01
N ASN A 47 4.89 13.04 -12.63
CA ASN A 47 3.60 13.69 -12.86
C ASN A 47 3.62 14.46 -14.19
N TYR A 48 2.48 15.02 -14.60
CA TYR A 48 2.37 15.78 -15.86
C TYR A 48 3.23 17.05 -15.95
N SER A 49 3.69 17.59 -14.82
CA SER A 49 4.69 18.67 -14.82
C SER A 49 6.12 18.15 -15.00
N GLU A 50 6.31 16.83 -15.08
CA GLU A 50 7.56 16.13 -15.35
C GLU A 50 8.70 16.51 -14.37
N THR A 51 8.35 16.81 -13.12
CA THR A 51 9.31 17.33 -12.12
C THR A 51 10.31 16.29 -11.65
N ARG A 52 10.02 14.99 -11.86
CA ARG A 52 10.84 13.85 -11.38
C ARG A 52 11.12 13.88 -9.88
N PHE A 53 10.26 14.55 -9.12
CA PHE A 53 10.41 14.70 -7.67
C PHE A 53 9.57 13.67 -6.93
N SER A 54 10.21 12.84 -6.09
CA SER A 54 9.53 11.93 -5.18
C SER A 54 9.41 12.53 -3.78
N LYS A 55 8.24 12.38 -3.16
CA LYS A 55 8.00 12.79 -1.76
C LYS A 55 8.46 11.74 -0.74
N LEU A 56 8.88 10.56 -1.18
CA LEU A 56 9.36 9.49 -0.29
C LEU A 56 10.69 9.91 0.35
N ASN A 57 10.82 9.63 1.66
CA ASN A 57 12.01 9.98 2.45
C ASN A 57 12.52 8.83 3.32
N GLN A 58 12.06 7.60 3.06
CA GLN A 58 12.55 6.41 3.76
C GLN A 58 14.06 6.24 3.56
N ILE A 59 14.54 6.53 2.35
CA ILE A 59 15.97 6.76 2.09
C ILE A 59 16.18 8.27 2.13
N ASN A 60 17.15 8.72 2.92
CA ASN A 60 17.49 10.13 3.15
C ASN A 60 19.00 10.30 3.37
N ASP A 61 19.42 11.53 3.62
CA ASP A 61 20.84 11.88 3.78
C ASP A 61 21.52 11.24 5.01
N GLN A 62 20.73 10.72 5.95
CA GLN A 62 21.25 10.02 7.14
C GLN A 62 21.54 8.55 6.88
N ASN A 63 20.77 7.87 6.01
CA ASN A 63 20.86 6.42 5.82
C ASN A 63 21.25 5.97 4.40
N ILE A 64 21.57 6.90 3.49
CA ILE A 64 21.97 6.59 2.10
C ILE A 64 23.21 5.69 1.97
N LYS A 65 24.02 5.55 3.04
CA LYS A 65 25.26 4.76 3.05
C LYS A 65 25.09 3.32 3.54
N GLU A 66 23.92 2.97 4.05
CA GLU A 66 23.60 1.60 4.47
C GLU A 66 23.50 0.66 3.27
#